data_AF-A0A528A8W9-F1
#
_entry.id   AF-A0A528A8W9-F1
#
_cell.length_a   1.000
_cell.length_b   1.000
_cell.length_c   1.000
_cell.angle_alpha   90.00
_cell.angle_beta   90.00
_cell.angle_gamma   90.00
#
_symmetry.space_group_name_H-M   'P 1'
#
loop_
_entity.id
_entity.type
_entity.pdbx_description
1 polymer ?
#
loop_
_entity_poly.entity_id
_entity_poly.type
_entity_poly.pdbx_seq_one_letter_code
_entity_poly.pdbx_strand_id
1 'polypeptide(L)'
;MNRGFALLAAIFFAALMANTARAEGPVMIVDDPAVLAALDARGFGFAGIFDVDGKGDLKTLYEKAPAYHQIVETIAGDVAALRAVMKAGGRPLYEVTDGNVGRIIDMRWLKTDAARFRLVGVVNRL
;
A
#
# COMPACT_ATOMS: atom_id res chain seq x y z
N MET A 1 -43.52 23.34 -3.09
CA MET A 1 -42.07 23.59 -3.22
C MET A 1 -41.57 22.90 -4.48
N ASN A 2 -41.16 23.65 -5.50
CA ASN A 2 -40.87 23.12 -6.83
C ASN A 2 -39.63 22.21 -6.80
N ARG A 3 -39.77 20.97 -7.30
CA ARG A 3 -38.68 19.96 -7.32
C ARG A 3 -37.42 20.47 -8.03
N GLY A 4 -37.59 21.31 -9.06
CA GLY A 4 -36.47 21.97 -9.76
C GLY A 4 -35.70 22.97 -8.88
N PHE A 5 -36.38 23.67 -7.97
CA PHE A 5 -35.74 24.60 -7.04
C PHE A 5 -34.92 23.85 -5.98
N ALA A 6 -35.43 22.72 -5.49
CA ALA A 6 -34.70 21.85 -4.57
C ALA A 6 -33.45 21.23 -5.21
N LEU A 7 -33.53 20.86 -6.50
CA LEU A 7 -32.40 20.30 -7.25
C LEU A 7 -31.30 21.36 -7.46
N LEU A 8 -31.68 22.58 -7.84
CA LEU A 8 -30.75 23.70 -8.01
C LEU A 8 -30.06 24.09 -6.69
N ALA A 9 -30.81 24.11 -5.58
CA ALA A 9 -30.25 24.39 -4.26
C ALA A 9 -29.24 23.31 -3.83
N ALA A 10 -29.52 22.03 -4.10
CA ALA A 10 -28.61 20.92 -3.79
C ALA A 10 -27.31 21.00 -4.60
N ILE A 11 -27.40 21.30 -5.91
CA ILE A 11 -26.22 21.48 -6.77
C ILE A 11 -25.38 22.67 -6.29
N PHE A 12 -26.03 23.78 -5.95
CA PHE A 12 -25.34 24.97 -5.45
C PHE A 12 -24.61 24.71 -4.13
N PHE A 13 -25.25 24.01 -3.19
CA PHE A 13 -24.61 23.60 -1.94
C PHE A 13 -23.43 22.65 -2.15
N ALA A 14 -23.55 21.69 -3.06
CA ALA A 14 -22.46 20.77 -3.40
C ALA A 14 -21.26 21.51 -4.04
N ALA A 15 -21.54 22.48 -4.91
CA ALA A 15 -20.50 23.30 -5.55
C ALA A 15 -19.79 24.25 -4.55
N LEU A 16 -20.51 24.75 -3.55
CA LEU A 16 -19.94 25.62 -2.52
C LEU A 16 -19.05 24.82 -1.55
N MET A 17 -19.45 23.60 -1.18
CA MET A 17 -18.67 22.71 -0.32
C MET A 17 -17.44 22.10 -1.01
N ALA A 18 -17.45 21.97 -2.34
CA ALA A 18 -16.29 21.48 -3.09
C ALA A 18 -15.10 22.47 -3.07
N ASN A 19 -15.34 23.75 -2.81
CA ASN A 19 -14.31 24.79 -2.82
C ASN A 19 -13.65 25.06 -1.44
N THR A 20 -14.10 24.38 -0.37
CA THR A 20 -13.55 24.64 0.98
C THR A 20 -12.26 23.87 1.28
N ALA A 21 -11.90 22.88 0.45
CA ALA A 21 -10.68 22.10 0.61
C ALA A 21 -9.51 22.71 -0.19
N ARG A 22 -9.08 23.92 0.19
CA ARG A 22 -7.83 24.52 -0.31
C ARG A 22 -6.85 24.64 0.86
N ALA A 23 -5.72 23.94 0.77
CA ALA A 23 -4.66 24.10 1.75
C ALA A 23 -4.05 25.50 1.64
N GLU A 24 -3.84 26.17 2.78
CA GLU A 24 -3.22 27.51 2.84
C GLU A 24 -1.76 27.50 2.36
N GLY A 25 -1.11 26.33 2.39
CA GLY A 25 0.24 26.11 1.86
C GLY A 25 0.39 24.68 1.33
N PRO A 26 1.58 24.32 0.83
CA PRO A 26 1.83 22.98 0.33
C PRO A 26 1.59 21.93 1.42
N VAL A 27 0.81 20.90 1.12
CA VAL A 27 0.59 19.78 2.04
C VAL A 27 1.85 18.94 2.06
N MET A 28 2.61 19.00 3.15
CA MET A 28 3.91 18.31 3.26
C MET A 28 3.76 16.86 3.70
N ILE A 29 2.80 16.57 4.60
CA ILE A 29 2.57 15.24 5.17
C ILE A 29 1.07 14.98 5.20
N VAL A 30 0.68 13.76 4.79
CA VAL A 30 -0.68 13.22 4.97
C VAL A 30 -0.55 11.89 5.70
N ASP A 31 -1.15 11.77 6.87
CA ASP A 31 -1.16 10.55 7.70
C ASP A 31 -2.57 10.17 8.21
N ASP A 32 -3.59 10.99 7.96
CA ASP A 32 -4.98 10.70 8.32
C ASP A 32 -5.48 9.41 7.63
N PRO A 33 -5.92 8.38 8.39
CA PRO A 33 -6.33 7.10 7.82
C PRO A 33 -7.49 7.17 6.83
N ALA A 34 -8.44 8.10 7.01
CA ALA A 34 -9.59 8.23 6.12
C ALA A 34 -9.17 8.86 4.79
N VAL A 35 -8.32 9.89 4.83
CA VAL A 35 -7.72 10.49 3.63
C VAL A 35 -6.86 9.48 2.89
N LEU A 36 -6.01 8.73 3.60
CA LEU A 36 -5.16 7.70 2.99
C LEU A 36 -5.98 6.58 2.34
N ALA A 37 -7.06 6.12 2.98
CA ALA A 37 -7.97 5.14 2.39
C ALA A 37 -8.66 5.68 1.12
N ALA A 38 -9.03 6.97 1.11
CA ALA A 38 -9.60 7.61 -0.07
C ALA A 38 -8.57 7.76 -1.20
N LEU A 39 -7.31 8.04 -0.88
CA LEU A 39 -6.21 8.07 -1.86
C LEU A 39 -5.91 6.67 -2.40
N ASP A 40 -5.85 5.65 -1.55
CA ASP A 40 -5.68 4.25 -1.95
C ASP A 40 -6.79 3.82 -2.93
N ALA A 41 -8.05 4.13 -2.62
CA ALA A 41 -9.20 3.89 -3.49
C ALA A 41 -9.17 4.66 -4.83
N ARG A 42 -8.36 5.73 -4.92
CA ARG A 42 -8.11 6.50 -6.15
C ARG A 42 -6.89 6.01 -6.93
N GLY A 43 -6.28 4.89 -6.53
CA GLY A 43 -5.15 4.28 -7.22
C GLY A 43 -3.77 4.72 -6.71
N PHE A 44 -3.69 5.52 -5.64
CA PHE A 44 -2.41 5.89 -5.03
C PHE A 44 -1.86 4.81 -4.08
N GLY A 45 -2.58 3.71 -3.90
CA GLY A 45 -2.14 2.55 -3.14
C GLY A 45 -1.06 1.74 -3.85
N PHE A 46 -0.38 0.88 -3.10
CA PHE A 46 0.74 0.07 -3.63
C PHE A 46 0.34 -0.80 -4.83
N ALA A 47 -0.85 -1.40 -4.80
CA ALA A 47 -1.36 -2.19 -5.93
C ALA A 47 -1.59 -1.34 -7.19
N GLY A 48 -2.03 -0.09 -7.03
CA GLY A 48 -2.26 0.85 -8.13
C GLY A 48 -0.99 1.22 -8.90
N ILE A 49 0.18 1.13 -8.27
CA ILE A 49 1.49 1.36 -8.92
C ILE A 49 1.74 0.33 -10.04
N PHE A 50 1.21 -0.87 -9.90
CA PHE A 50 1.43 -1.96 -10.86
C PHE A 50 0.38 -2.02 -11.97
N ASP A 51 -0.64 -1.13 -11.94
CA ASP A 51 -1.71 -1.05 -12.92
C ASP A 51 -2.42 -2.41 -13.17
N VAL A 52 -2.65 -3.17 -12.09
CA VAL A 52 -3.30 -4.49 -12.14
C VAL A 52 -4.71 -4.42 -11.56
N ASP A 53 -5.67 -4.87 -12.35
CA ASP A 53 -7.05 -5.06 -11.91
C ASP A 53 -7.19 -6.22 -10.91
N GLY A 54 -7.93 -5.97 -9.82
CA GLY A 54 -8.30 -7.00 -8.85
C GLY A 54 -8.40 -6.48 -7.42
N LYS A 55 -8.30 -7.40 -6.44
CA LYS A 55 -8.45 -7.11 -5.01
C LYS A 55 -7.26 -6.38 -4.39
N GLY A 56 -6.16 -6.22 -5.13
CA GLY A 56 -4.91 -5.62 -4.63
C GLY A 56 -4.22 -6.45 -3.53
N ASP A 57 -4.60 -7.72 -3.36
CA ASP A 57 -3.90 -8.66 -2.49
C ASP A 57 -2.57 -9.12 -3.11
N LEU A 58 -1.62 -9.55 -2.27
CA LEU A 58 -0.26 -9.84 -2.72
C LEU A 58 -0.19 -11.08 -3.62
N LYS A 59 -1.13 -12.02 -3.50
CA LYS A 59 -1.26 -13.13 -4.45
C LYS A 59 -1.61 -12.63 -5.84
N THR A 60 -2.63 -11.77 -5.96
CA THR A 60 -3.05 -11.19 -7.24
C THR A 60 -1.90 -10.40 -7.87
N LEU A 61 -1.18 -9.60 -7.08
CA LEU A 61 -0.01 -8.89 -7.58
C LEU A 61 1.11 -9.84 -8.04
N TYR A 62 1.41 -10.89 -7.25
CA TYR A 62 2.43 -11.87 -7.61
C TYR A 62 2.11 -12.64 -8.90
N GLU A 63 0.84 -12.94 -9.13
CA GLU A 63 0.38 -13.67 -10.32
C GLU A 63 0.27 -12.79 -11.56
N LYS A 64 -0.11 -11.51 -11.40
CA LYS A 64 -0.50 -10.65 -12.54
C LYS A 64 0.42 -9.48 -12.82
N ALA A 65 1.22 -9.01 -11.86
CA ALA A 65 2.16 -7.89 -12.06
C ALA A 65 3.59 -8.42 -12.24
N PRO A 66 4.15 -8.43 -13.47
CA PRO A 66 5.51 -8.95 -13.71
C PRO A 66 6.57 -8.23 -12.88
N ALA A 67 6.44 -6.92 -12.67
CA ALA A 67 7.38 -6.15 -11.85
C ALA A 67 7.32 -6.57 -10.38
N TYR A 68 6.12 -6.75 -9.81
CA TYR A 68 5.99 -7.23 -8.43
C TYR A 68 6.51 -8.67 -8.28
N HIS A 69 6.22 -9.55 -9.24
CA HIS A 69 6.76 -10.90 -9.28
C HIS A 69 8.30 -10.90 -9.21
N GLN A 70 8.96 -10.10 -10.06
CA GLN A 70 10.42 -10.00 -10.07
C GLN A 70 11.00 -9.44 -8.77
N ILE A 71 10.32 -8.47 -8.14
CA ILE A 71 10.71 -7.96 -6.82
C ILE A 71 10.67 -9.09 -5.79
N VAL A 72 9.57 -9.86 -5.75
CA VAL A 72 9.42 -10.95 -4.79
C VAL A 72 10.47 -12.05 -5.01
N GLU A 73 10.76 -12.41 -6.27
CA GLU A 73 11.79 -13.41 -6.59
C GLU A 73 13.21 -12.93 -6.24
N THR A 74 13.51 -11.65 -6.45
CA THR A 74 14.79 -11.05 -6.04
C THR A 74 14.96 -11.13 -4.53
N ILE A 75 13.95 -10.69 -3.76
CA ILE A 75 13.99 -10.76 -2.30
C ILE A 75 14.08 -12.21 -1.82
N ALA A 76 13.38 -13.15 -2.48
CA ALA A 76 13.45 -14.57 -2.15
C ALA A 76 14.87 -15.11 -2.32
N GLY A 77 15.53 -14.77 -3.44
CA GLY A 77 16.92 -15.12 -3.71
C GLY A 77 17.88 -14.56 -2.66
N ASP A 78 17.76 -13.28 -2.33
CA ASP A 78 18.61 -12.61 -1.35
C ASP A 78 18.44 -13.20 0.05
N VAL A 79 17.19 -13.47 0.47
CA VAL A 79 16.90 -14.11 1.75
C VAL A 79 17.46 -15.55 1.79
N ALA A 80 17.35 -16.30 0.71
CA ALA A 80 17.92 -17.66 0.62
C ALA A 80 19.45 -17.63 0.68
N ALA A 81 20.10 -16.71 -0.03
CA ALA A 81 21.54 -16.51 0.02
C ALA A 81 22.01 -16.14 1.43
N LEU A 82 21.31 -15.20 2.09
CA LEU A 82 21.60 -14.82 3.47
C LEU A 82 21.46 -16.01 4.42
N ARG A 83 20.39 -16.83 4.30
CA ARG A 83 20.22 -18.06 5.10
C ARG A 83 21.41 -18.99 4.94
N ALA A 84 21.88 -19.20 3.70
CA ALA A 84 23.00 -20.08 3.42
C ALA A 84 24.31 -19.58 4.07
N VAL A 85 24.64 -18.29 3.89
CA VAL A 85 25.82 -17.65 4.49
C VAL A 85 25.79 -17.76 6.02
N MET A 86 24.64 -17.46 6.62
CA MET A 86 24.47 -17.45 8.07
C MET A 86 24.55 -18.85 8.68
N LYS A 87 23.98 -19.85 7.99
CA LYS A 87 24.11 -21.26 8.36
C LYS A 87 25.57 -21.72 8.29
N ALA A 88 26.30 -21.36 7.24
CA ALA A 88 27.73 -21.70 7.11
C ALA A 88 28.58 -21.07 8.22
N GLY A 89 28.20 -19.88 8.69
CA GLY A 89 28.82 -19.19 9.83
C GLY A 89 28.36 -19.65 11.22
N GLY A 90 27.60 -20.75 11.34
CA GLY A 90 27.13 -21.29 12.62
C GLY A 90 26.00 -20.50 13.29
N ARG A 91 25.32 -19.60 12.56
CA ARG A 91 24.24 -18.74 13.06
C ARG A 91 22.97 -18.92 12.22
N PRO A 92 22.29 -20.08 12.29
CA PRO A 92 21.09 -20.31 11.48
C PRO A 92 20.01 -19.26 11.78
N LEU A 93 19.34 -18.80 10.73
CA LEU A 93 18.23 -17.84 10.81
C LEU A 93 16.89 -18.58 10.69
N TYR A 94 15.90 -18.11 11.44
CA TYR A 94 14.57 -18.71 11.52
C TYR A 94 13.48 -17.67 11.27
N GLU A 95 12.29 -18.12 10.90
CA GLU A 95 11.15 -17.22 10.67
C GLU A 95 10.48 -16.77 11.97
N VAL A 96 10.58 -17.62 12.99
CA VAL A 96 10.08 -17.41 14.35
C VAL A 96 11.22 -17.73 15.32
N THR A 97 11.49 -16.80 16.23
CA THR A 97 12.48 -16.96 17.30
C THR A 97 11.93 -16.36 18.58
N ASP A 98 12.38 -16.88 19.72
CA ASP A 98 12.13 -16.26 21.01
C ASP A 98 12.79 -14.87 21.05
N GLY A 99 12.05 -13.84 21.44
CA GLY A 99 12.55 -12.46 21.54
C GLY A 99 12.74 -11.71 20.21
N ASN A 100 12.30 -12.26 19.08
CA ASN A 100 12.38 -11.64 17.75
C ASN A 100 13.79 -11.35 17.21
N VAL A 101 14.84 -11.93 17.80
CA VAL A 101 16.22 -11.75 17.36
C VAL A 101 16.58 -12.80 16.31
N GLY A 102 17.33 -12.42 15.27
CA GLY A 102 17.77 -13.34 14.21
C GLY A 102 16.63 -13.86 13.33
N ARG A 103 15.53 -13.11 13.24
CA ARG A 103 14.40 -13.44 12.38
C ARG A 103 14.66 -13.02 10.94
N ILE A 104 14.08 -13.79 10.03
CA ILE A 104 13.98 -13.43 8.62
C ILE A 104 12.54 -13.53 8.16
N ILE A 105 12.25 -12.77 7.11
CA ILE A 105 10.93 -12.77 6.51
C ILE A 105 10.60 -14.16 5.94
N ASP A 106 9.38 -14.61 6.24
CA ASP A 106 8.77 -15.73 5.54
C ASP A 106 8.21 -15.22 4.21
N MET A 107 8.78 -15.71 3.11
CA MET A 107 8.45 -15.25 1.75
C MET A 107 7.00 -15.51 1.37
N ARG A 108 6.28 -16.41 2.06
CA ARG A 108 4.84 -16.64 1.84
C ARG A 108 4.00 -15.39 2.10
N TRP A 109 4.45 -14.51 2.99
CA TRP A 109 3.78 -13.22 3.23
C TRP A 109 3.68 -12.35 1.98
N LEU A 110 4.64 -12.44 1.05
CA LEU A 110 4.63 -11.63 -0.17
C LEU A 110 3.83 -12.26 -1.32
N LYS A 111 3.27 -13.46 -1.12
CA LYS A 111 2.54 -14.24 -2.13
C LYS A 111 1.13 -14.65 -1.69
N THR A 112 0.69 -14.24 -0.50
CA THR A 112 -0.59 -14.63 0.11
C THR A 112 -1.73 -13.68 -0.28
N ASP A 113 -2.95 -14.20 -0.33
CA ASP A 113 -4.17 -13.42 -0.50
C ASP A 113 -4.68 -12.82 0.82
N ALA A 114 -4.15 -13.27 1.95
CA ALA A 114 -4.49 -12.76 3.28
C ALA A 114 -3.78 -11.45 3.65
N ALA A 115 -2.88 -10.95 2.80
CA ALA A 115 -2.08 -9.76 3.06
C ALA A 115 -2.15 -8.75 1.90
N ARG A 116 -1.94 -7.48 2.23
CA ARG A 116 -1.79 -6.37 1.29
C ARG A 116 -0.94 -5.26 1.91
N PHE A 117 -0.23 -4.51 1.08
CA PHE A 117 0.39 -3.26 1.49
C PHE A 117 -0.64 -2.12 1.44
N ARG A 118 -0.69 -1.31 2.49
CA ARG A 118 -1.58 -0.15 2.59
C ARG A 118 -0.78 1.13 2.45
N LEU A 119 -1.41 2.15 1.87
CA LEU A 119 -0.87 3.50 1.95
C LEU A 119 -0.98 4.01 3.39
N VAL A 120 0.15 4.21 4.06
CA VAL A 120 0.22 4.63 5.48
C VAL A 120 0.68 6.07 5.67
N GLY A 121 1.09 6.74 4.59
CA GLY A 121 1.45 8.15 4.62
C GLY A 121 1.91 8.65 3.27
N VAL A 122 1.79 9.95 3.04
CA VAL A 122 2.35 10.67 1.90
C VAL A 122 3.28 11.74 2.44
N VAL A 123 4.52 11.78 1.95
CA VAL A 123 5.51 12.81 2.30
C VAL A 123 5.94 13.50 1.01
N ASN A 124 5.57 14.76 0.86
CA ASN A 124 5.98 15.58 -0.28
C ASN A 124 7.31 16.25 0.02
N ARG A 125 8.30 16.04 -0.86
CA ARG A 125 9.57 16.76 -0.84
C ARG A 125 9.52 17.77 -1.99
N LEU A 126 9.40 19.05 -1.65
CA LEU A 126 9.36 20.17 -2.59
C LEU A 126 10.77 20.69 -2.89
#